data_AF-R5BDY6-F1
#
_entry.id   AF-R5BDY6-F1
#
_cell.length_a   1.000
_cell.length_b   1.000
_cell.length_c   1.000
_cell.angle_alpha   90.00
_cell.angle_beta   90.00
_cell.angle_gamma   90.00
#
_symmetry.space_group_name_H-M   'P 1'
#
loop_
_entity.id
_entity.type
_entity.pdbx_description
1 polymer ?
#
loop_
_entity_poly.entity_id
_entity_poly.type
_entity_poly.pdbx_seq_one_letter_code
_entity_poly.pdbx_strand_id
1 'polypeptide(L)'
;MKKGFMIAFIAAILTACLLPIGANIFGYTAVNRENRPLAREPQIVDRDGLNLEFPSDFDDYWQDHFGLREELVTAFHAATLAIFNDTLNEKVVAGKDGFLFYSETLNDYTGLETMSDADILRAANVIRQISEYAEANGAKFVFSVAPNKNTVYPEYMPSRIKRTSAVSNHTRLYAALSDAGVDTLDFAALLTEHKGDGLLYYQQDTHWNQRGALIAYNEIMKLIMNGEGYETYSAAVPHDETGYYGDLHNFVLPAEESTLPYPEYGIAANYTLDESARMERDINFGTRSEENAEKSLLLYRDSFGEALIPLLSTNLGRVVYSQEFPYNLELNGESYDMIMIELVERNIPNLLTGAPLMQASEKQLPTDAVSVSCTANAQKRFGFTQLFGSIAAYPAAERIYIEVACTDGAVRVYEAFPVNDSGDADPAWESASSYLLTLPEGIEGEVSGAYIG
;
A
#
# COMPACT_ATOMS: atom_id res chain seq x y z
N MET A 1 -20.94 38.31 34.71
CA MET A 1 -19.59 37.73 34.90
C MET A 1 -18.68 38.80 35.48
N LYS A 2 -17.90 38.50 36.55
CA LYS A 2 -17.08 39.51 37.26
C LYS A 2 -15.89 39.92 36.39
N LYS A 3 -15.58 41.22 36.30
CA LYS A 3 -14.47 41.80 35.49
C LYS A 3 -13.14 41.06 35.64
N GLY A 4 -12.82 40.58 36.84
CA GLY A 4 -11.61 39.79 37.10
C GLY A 4 -11.57 38.43 36.37
N PHE A 5 -12.72 37.76 36.20
CA PHE A 5 -12.80 36.51 35.43
C PHE A 5 -12.51 36.75 33.95
N MET A 6 -13.07 37.80 33.36
CA MET A 6 -12.82 38.13 31.94
C MET A 6 -11.35 38.48 31.70
N ILE A 7 -10.72 39.23 32.61
CA ILE A 7 -9.29 39.56 32.51
C ILE A 7 -8.45 38.28 32.61
N ALA A 8 -8.73 37.40 33.58
CA ALA A 8 -8.00 36.14 33.73
C ALA A 8 -8.17 35.23 32.51
N PHE A 9 -9.38 35.14 31.95
CA PHE A 9 -9.67 34.36 30.75
C PHE A 9 -8.92 34.89 29.52
N ILE A 10 -8.97 36.20 29.28
CA ILE A 10 -8.22 36.83 28.17
C ILE A 10 -6.72 36.62 28.34
N ALA A 11 -6.19 36.81 29.56
CA ALA A 11 -4.78 36.57 29.84
C ALA A 11 -4.39 35.11 29.55
N ALA A 12 -5.20 34.14 29.95
CA ALA A 12 -4.95 32.73 29.67
C ALA A 12 -4.91 32.41 28.17
N ILE A 13 -5.87 32.94 27.39
CA ILE A 13 -5.88 32.77 25.93
C ILE A 13 -4.64 33.42 25.30
N LEU A 14 -4.32 34.65 25.68
CA LEU A 14 -3.14 35.34 25.14
C LEU A 14 -1.85 34.58 25.48
N THR A 15 -1.73 34.05 26.71
CA THR A 15 -0.60 33.20 27.08
C THR A 15 -0.54 31.94 26.22
N ALA A 16 -1.66 31.26 26.01
CA ALA A 16 -1.71 30.07 25.15
C ALA A 16 -1.30 30.39 23.69
N CYS A 17 -1.73 31.52 23.14
CA CYS A 17 -1.36 31.94 21.78
C CYS A 17 0.11 32.39 21.66
N LEU A 18 0.66 33.01 22.70
CA LEU A 18 2.05 33.51 22.69
C LEU A 18 3.08 32.45 23.09
N LEU A 19 2.65 31.36 23.73
CA LEU A 19 3.53 30.29 24.20
C LEU A 19 4.35 29.65 23.07
N PRO A 20 3.77 29.25 21.91
CA PRO A 20 4.54 28.71 20.78
C PRO A 20 5.59 29.67 20.24
N ILE A 21 5.25 30.96 20.20
CA ILE A 21 6.16 32.02 19.71
C ILE A 21 7.34 32.18 20.68
N GLY A 22 7.05 32.24 21.98
CA GLY A 22 8.08 32.28 23.02
C GLY A 22 8.98 31.05 22.98
N ALA A 23 8.39 29.85 22.86
CA ALA A 23 9.14 28.59 22.76
C ALA A 23 10.11 28.59 21.58
N ASN A 24 9.67 29.03 20.41
CA ASN A 24 10.54 29.17 19.24
C ASN A 24 11.70 30.15 19.48
N ILE A 25 11.45 31.30 20.12
CA ILE A 25 12.51 32.27 20.48
C ILE A 25 13.57 31.63 21.39
N PHE A 26 13.17 30.70 22.26
CA PHE A 26 14.08 29.97 23.15
C PHE A 26 14.67 28.69 22.52
N GLY A 27 14.45 28.46 21.22
CA GLY A 27 15.05 27.35 20.47
C GLY A 27 14.33 26.01 20.62
N TYR A 28 13.10 25.99 21.13
CA TYR A 28 12.26 24.79 21.08
C TYR A 28 11.62 24.68 19.71
N THR A 29 12.00 23.68 18.93
CA THR A 29 11.47 23.41 17.59
C THR A 29 10.69 22.10 17.56
N ALA A 30 9.81 21.94 16.58
CA ALA A 30 9.10 20.68 16.34
C ALA A 30 10.08 19.54 16.02
N VAL A 31 9.75 18.32 16.47
CA VAL A 31 10.57 17.10 16.28
C VAL A 31 10.15 16.32 15.03
N ASN A 32 8.92 16.52 14.55
CA ASN A 32 8.31 15.84 13.40
C ASN A 32 8.19 14.32 13.58
N ARG A 33 7.48 13.90 14.63
CA ARG A 33 7.29 12.48 14.93
C ARG A 33 6.24 11.79 14.03
N GLU A 34 5.41 12.58 13.35
CA GLU A 34 4.50 12.11 12.30
C GLU A 34 5.23 11.62 11.03
N ASN A 35 6.56 11.81 10.95
CA ASN A 35 7.41 11.47 9.80
C ASN A 35 6.85 12.00 8.47
N ARG A 36 6.25 13.20 8.50
CA ARG A 36 5.69 13.85 7.33
C ARG A 36 6.72 14.77 6.67
N PRO A 37 6.64 15.00 5.35
CA PRO A 37 7.40 16.08 4.72
C PRO A 37 7.01 17.42 5.35
N LEU A 38 7.99 18.16 5.86
CA LEU A 38 7.76 19.48 6.42
C LEU A 38 7.75 20.54 5.33
N ALA A 39 6.86 21.52 5.47
CA ALA A 39 6.80 22.70 4.62
C ALA A 39 8.14 23.44 4.64
N ARG A 40 8.59 23.93 3.48
CA ARG A 40 9.86 24.66 3.39
C ARG A 40 9.66 26.08 3.90
N GLU A 41 10.74 26.69 4.37
CA GLU A 41 10.72 28.10 4.76
C GLU A 41 10.34 28.97 3.55
N PRO A 42 9.22 29.71 3.63
CA PRO A 42 8.69 30.48 2.52
C PRO A 42 9.62 31.65 2.19
N GLN A 43 9.80 31.91 0.90
CA GLN A 43 10.57 33.06 0.44
C GLN A 43 9.61 34.16 -0.03
N ILE A 44 9.87 35.41 0.38
CA ILE A 44 9.10 36.58 -0.09
C ILE A 44 9.30 36.81 -1.59
N VAL A 45 10.48 36.45 -2.10
CA VAL A 45 10.84 36.52 -3.53
C VAL A 45 11.37 35.15 -3.96
N ASP A 46 10.74 34.56 -4.96
CA ASP A 46 11.14 33.30 -5.56
C ASP A 46 11.88 33.52 -6.90
N ARG A 47 11.98 32.49 -7.74
CA ARG A 47 12.65 32.56 -9.05
C ARG A 47 11.85 33.36 -10.09
N ASP A 48 10.54 33.45 -9.93
CA ASP A 48 9.60 34.05 -10.88
C ASP A 48 9.15 35.46 -10.45
N GLY A 49 9.47 35.88 -9.22
CA GLY A 49 9.30 37.23 -8.72
C GLY A 49 8.82 37.30 -7.28
N LEU A 50 7.89 38.19 -6.99
CA LEU A 50 7.27 38.30 -5.66
C LEU A 50 6.34 37.09 -5.46
N ASN A 51 6.54 36.35 -4.37
CA ASN A 51 5.68 35.22 -4.04
C ASN A 51 4.31 35.73 -3.54
N LEU A 52 3.27 35.57 -4.35
CA LEU A 52 1.90 35.95 -4.01
C LEU A 52 1.24 34.97 -3.04
N GLU A 53 1.73 33.73 -2.98
CA GLU A 53 1.26 32.66 -2.09
C GLU A 53 1.99 32.67 -0.73
N PHE A 54 2.91 33.61 -0.51
CA PHE A 54 3.69 33.71 0.73
C PHE A 54 2.85 33.59 2.03
N PRO A 55 1.66 34.21 2.16
CA PRO A 55 0.85 34.03 3.35
C PRO A 55 0.40 32.58 3.60
N SER A 56 0.06 31.85 2.53
CA SER A 56 -0.31 30.43 2.60
C SER A 56 0.92 29.58 2.93
N ASP A 57 2.02 29.77 2.19
CA ASP A 57 3.27 29.03 2.42
C ASP A 57 3.81 29.26 3.84
N PHE A 58 3.63 30.47 4.38
CA PHE A 58 3.99 30.79 5.76
C PHE A 58 3.08 30.11 6.77
N ASP A 59 1.78 30.00 6.50
CA ASP A 59 0.87 29.27 7.39
C ASP A 59 1.27 27.78 7.44
N ASP A 60 1.51 27.16 6.28
CA ASP A 60 1.97 25.77 6.18
C ASP A 60 3.30 25.57 6.93
N TYR A 61 4.27 26.45 6.69
CA TYR A 61 5.54 26.44 7.42
C TYR A 61 5.35 26.62 8.93
N TRP A 62 4.53 27.58 9.36
CA TRP A 62 4.33 27.84 10.78
C TRP A 62 3.65 26.66 11.49
N GLN A 63 2.62 26.07 10.89
CA GLN A 63 1.93 24.87 11.41
C GLN A 63 2.89 23.67 11.61
N ASP A 64 3.97 23.64 10.83
CA ASP A 64 4.98 22.58 10.87
C ASP A 64 6.09 22.84 11.89
N HIS A 65 6.42 24.10 12.14
CA HIS A 65 7.64 24.50 12.85
C HIS A 65 7.39 25.27 14.15
N PHE A 66 6.14 25.44 14.59
CA PHE A 66 5.90 26.17 15.84
C PHE A 66 6.45 25.42 17.07
N GLY A 67 7.03 26.16 18.01
CA GLY A 67 7.63 25.59 19.20
C GLY A 67 6.60 24.92 20.11
N LEU A 68 6.96 23.78 20.70
CA LEU A 68 6.07 22.92 21.50
C LEU A 68 4.90 22.31 20.72
N ARG A 69 5.04 22.16 19.39
CA ARG A 69 4.00 21.57 18.55
C ARG A 69 3.51 20.22 19.08
N GLU A 70 4.42 19.28 19.29
CA GLU A 70 4.05 17.92 19.65
C GLU A 70 3.31 17.89 20.99
N GLU A 71 3.75 18.68 21.97
CA GLU A 71 3.13 18.79 23.28
C GLU A 71 1.73 19.41 23.21
N LEU A 72 1.55 20.44 22.37
CA LEU A 72 0.25 21.10 22.20
C LEU A 72 -0.75 20.22 21.43
N VAL A 73 -0.30 19.55 20.38
CA VAL A 73 -1.09 18.56 19.62
C VAL A 73 -1.50 17.42 20.55
N THR A 74 -0.54 16.87 21.31
CA THR A 74 -0.80 15.82 22.31
C THR A 74 -1.81 16.29 23.35
N ALA A 75 -1.63 17.47 23.96
CA ALA A 75 -2.54 17.99 24.97
C ALA A 75 -3.96 18.19 24.42
N PHE A 76 -4.09 18.70 23.19
CA PHE A 76 -5.37 18.88 22.53
C PHE A 76 -6.09 17.56 22.25
N HIS A 77 -5.39 16.59 21.67
CA HIS A 77 -5.98 15.30 21.34
C HIS A 77 -6.22 14.43 22.57
N ALA A 78 -5.33 14.46 23.58
CA ALA A 78 -5.58 13.81 24.86
C ALA A 78 -6.86 14.35 25.53
N ALA A 79 -7.07 15.67 25.49
CA ALA A 79 -8.29 16.28 26.01
C ALA A 79 -9.53 15.86 25.21
N THR A 80 -9.48 15.85 23.87
CA THR A 80 -10.62 15.45 23.04
C THR A 80 -10.96 13.97 23.20
N LEU A 81 -9.95 13.08 23.25
CA LEU A 81 -10.13 11.66 23.54
C LEU A 81 -10.74 11.46 24.93
N ALA A 82 -10.26 12.18 25.95
CA ALA A 82 -10.79 12.05 27.31
C ALA A 82 -12.23 12.57 27.47
N ILE A 83 -12.59 13.65 26.78
CA ILE A 83 -13.90 14.31 26.94
C ILE A 83 -14.96 13.70 26.01
N PHE A 84 -14.59 13.40 24.77
CA PHE A 84 -15.52 13.00 23.70
C PHE A 84 -15.36 11.54 23.30
N ASN A 85 -14.31 10.85 23.75
CA ASN A 85 -13.91 9.54 23.23
C ASN A 85 -13.77 9.55 21.69
N ASP A 86 -13.28 10.68 21.17
CA ASP A 86 -13.07 10.92 19.74
C ASP A 86 -11.89 11.87 19.54
N THR A 87 -11.39 11.92 18.31
CA THR A 87 -10.32 12.83 17.90
C THR A 87 -10.79 13.71 16.75
N LEU A 88 -10.26 14.93 16.67
CA LEU A 88 -10.49 15.84 15.55
C LEU A 88 -9.44 15.71 14.45
N ASN A 89 -8.54 14.72 14.55
CA ASN A 89 -7.57 14.44 13.50
C ASN A 89 -8.26 13.71 12.34
N GLU A 90 -8.17 14.26 11.12
CA GLU A 90 -8.86 13.73 9.95
C GLU A 90 -8.33 12.37 9.47
N LYS A 91 -7.09 12.01 9.83
CA LYS A 91 -6.46 10.73 9.48
C LYS A 91 -6.82 9.61 10.46
N VAL A 92 -7.36 9.94 11.64
CA VAL A 92 -7.52 8.99 12.74
C VAL A 92 -8.99 8.87 13.17
N VAL A 93 -9.45 7.64 13.29
CA VAL A 93 -10.75 7.30 13.85
C VAL A 93 -10.52 6.68 15.22
N ALA A 94 -11.04 7.32 16.27
CA ALA A 94 -11.00 6.76 17.61
C ALA A 94 -11.98 5.58 17.75
N GLY A 95 -11.43 4.42 18.06
CA GLY A 95 -12.18 3.20 18.37
C GLY A 95 -12.47 3.04 19.85
N LYS A 96 -12.92 1.84 20.22
CA LYS A 96 -13.08 1.41 21.61
C LYS A 96 -11.76 0.87 22.14
N ASP A 97 -11.61 0.83 23.46
CA ASP A 97 -10.51 0.17 24.16
C ASP A 97 -9.11 0.62 23.70
N GLY A 98 -8.96 1.90 23.38
CA GLY A 98 -7.69 2.50 22.96
C GLY A 98 -7.28 2.23 21.51
N PHE A 99 -8.09 1.52 20.73
CA PHE A 99 -7.81 1.33 19.30
C PHE A 99 -7.96 2.64 18.52
N LEU A 100 -7.02 2.87 17.62
CA LEU A 100 -7.10 3.90 16.59
C LEU A 100 -7.20 3.23 15.22
N PHE A 101 -8.00 3.77 14.31
CA PHE A 101 -8.12 3.27 12.94
C PHE A 101 -7.78 4.36 11.94
N TYR A 102 -7.29 3.98 10.77
CA TYR A 102 -6.97 4.93 9.71
C TYR A 102 -8.23 5.32 8.96
N SER A 103 -8.48 6.61 8.78
CA SER A 103 -9.73 7.10 8.19
C SER A 103 -9.88 6.68 6.72
N GLU A 104 -8.80 6.49 5.97
CA GLU A 104 -8.86 6.03 4.57
C GLU A 104 -9.41 4.60 4.43
N THR A 105 -9.45 3.82 5.52
CA THR A 105 -10.03 2.46 5.51
C THR A 105 -11.55 2.46 5.75
N LEU A 106 -12.16 3.64 5.92
CA LEU A 106 -13.59 3.74 6.24
C LEU A 106 -14.49 3.32 5.09
N ASN A 107 -14.13 3.62 3.84
CA ASN A 107 -14.90 3.22 2.67
C ASN A 107 -14.98 1.68 2.56
N ASP A 108 -13.84 1.00 2.70
CA ASP A 108 -13.77 -0.47 2.76
C ASP A 108 -14.62 -1.03 3.91
N TYR A 109 -14.49 -0.46 5.11
CA TYR A 109 -15.22 -0.92 6.29
C TYR A 109 -16.72 -0.71 6.20
N THR A 110 -17.15 0.47 5.75
CA THR A 110 -18.57 0.84 5.67
C THR A 110 -19.24 0.24 4.44
N GLY A 111 -18.49 -0.14 3.42
CA GLY A 111 -19.00 -0.52 2.11
C GLY A 111 -19.58 0.68 1.34
N LEU A 112 -18.97 1.86 1.53
CA LEU A 112 -19.26 3.07 0.77
C LEU A 112 -18.16 3.29 -0.27
N GLU A 113 -18.48 3.94 -1.39
CA GLU A 113 -17.52 4.28 -2.46
C GLU A 113 -16.66 3.07 -2.93
N THR A 114 -17.27 1.88 -2.94
CA THR A 114 -16.61 0.65 -3.39
C THR A 114 -16.45 0.63 -4.90
N MET A 115 -15.48 -0.16 -5.39
CA MET A 115 -15.21 -0.31 -6.83
C MET A 115 -16.43 -0.83 -7.59
N SER A 116 -16.59 -0.45 -8.86
CA SER A 116 -17.62 -1.03 -9.72
C SER A 116 -17.35 -2.50 -10.02
N ASP A 117 -18.36 -3.27 -10.45
CA ASP A 117 -18.15 -4.67 -10.88
C ASP A 117 -17.15 -4.75 -12.04
N ALA A 118 -17.19 -3.76 -12.93
CA ALA A 118 -16.23 -3.65 -14.02
C ALA A 118 -14.79 -3.50 -13.48
N ASP A 119 -14.56 -2.60 -12.53
CA ASP A 119 -13.22 -2.38 -11.97
C ASP A 119 -12.66 -3.59 -11.22
N ILE A 120 -13.51 -4.35 -10.53
CA ILE A 120 -13.10 -5.62 -9.91
C ILE A 120 -12.61 -6.61 -10.97
N LEU A 121 -13.34 -6.75 -12.09
CA LEU A 121 -12.94 -7.65 -13.18
C LEU A 121 -11.66 -7.15 -13.86
N ARG A 122 -11.50 -5.84 -14.07
CA ARG A 122 -10.26 -5.25 -14.61
C ARG A 122 -9.06 -5.54 -13.70
N ALA A 123 -9.22 -5.34 -12.38
CA ALA A 123 -8.16 -5.57 -11.40
C ALA A 123 -7.78 -7.07 -11.34
N ALA A 124 -8.76 -7.97 -11.33
CA ALA A 124 -8.53 -9.40 -11.42
C ALA A 124 -7.79 -9.77 -12.73
N ASN A 125 -8.13 -9.11 -13.84
CA ASN A 125 -7.45 -9.34 -15.12
C ASN A 125 -5.99 -8.89 -15.12
N VAL A 126 -5.65 -7.79 -14.42
CA VAL A 126 -4.26 -7.36 -14.24
C VAL A 126 -3.47 -8.43 -13.49
N ILE A 127 -3.99 -8.90 -12.35
CA ILE A 127 -3.31 -9.92 -11.54
C ILE A 127 -3.20 -11.26 -12.29
N ARG A 128 -4.24 -11.68 -13.01
CA ARG A 128 -4.18 -12.89 -13.86
C ARG A 128 -3.06 -12.82 -14.88
N GLN A 129 -2.89 -11.67 -15.56
CA GLN A 129 -1.80 -11.51 -16.52
C GLN A 129 -0.42 -11.62 -15.85
N ILE A 130 -0.25 -11.06 -14.66
CA ILE A 130 0.99 -11.24 -13.87
C ILE A 130 1.20 -12.72 -13.51
N SER A 131 0.15 -13.44 -13.09
CA SER A 131 0.21 -14.88 -12.79
C SER A 131 0.67 -15.68 -14.00
N GLU A 132 0.04 -15.47 -15.16
CA GLU A 132 0.40 -16.16 -16.41
C GLU A 132 1.86 -15.86 -16.82
N TYR A 133 2.31 -14.61 -16.66
CA TYR A 133 3.69 -14.23 -16.95
C TYR A 133 4.67 -14.92 -16.00
N ALA A 134 4.41 -14.92 -14.70
CA ALA A 134 5.27 -15.57 -13.70
C ALA A 134 5.38 -17.07 -13.95
N GLU A 135 4.26 -17.74 -14.20
CA GLU A 135 4.19 -19.18 -14.47
C GLU A 135 4.88 -19.55 -15.79
N ALA A 136 4.72 -18.74 -16.83
CA ALA A 136 5.42 -18.94 -18.11
C ALA A 136 6.95 -18.82 -17.96
N ASN A 137 7.42 -18.07 -16.96
CA ASN A 137 8.83 -17.93 -16.60
C ASN A 137 9.28 -18.91 -15.49
N GLY A 138 8.46 -19.90 -15.16
CA GLY A 138 8.81 -20.99 -14.24
C GLY A 138 8.67 -20.67 -12.76
N ALA A 139 8.10 -19.52 -12.40
CA ALA A 139 7.84 -19.14 -11.01
C ALA A 139 6.40 -19.46 -10.62
N LYS A 140 6.19 -19.94 -9.39
CA LYS A 140 4.85 -19.97 -8.79
C LYS A 140 4.41 -18.53 -8.48
N PHE A 141 3.17 -18.19 -8.79
CA PHE A 141 2.60 -16.89 -8.43
C PHE A 141 1.61 -17.00 -7.28
N VAL A 142 1.61 -16.03 -6.37
CA VAL A 142 0.63 -15.91 -5.29
C VAL A 142 0.26 -14.44 -5.09
N PHE A 143 -1.03 -14.13 -5.06
CA PHE A 143 -1.53 -12.82 -4.68
C PHE A 143 -2.12 -12.84 -3.27
N SER A 144 -1.82 -11.82 -2.48
CA SER A 144 -2.38 -11.67 -1.13
C SER A 144 -2.68 -10.23 -0.81
N VAL A 145 -3.80 -10.01 -0.11
CA VAL A 145 -4.18 -8.72 0.43
C VAL A 145 -3.95 -8.70 1.94
N ALA A 146 -3.13 -7.79 2.44
CA ALA A 146 -3.07 -7.51 3.86
C ALA A 146 -4.37 -6.81 4.30
N PRO A 147 -5.16 -7.38 5.23
CA PRO A 147 -6.46 -6.82 5.57
C PRO A 147 -6.28 -5.53 6.37
N ASN A 148 -7.21 -4.58 6.18
CA ASN A 148 -7.26 -3.40 7.04
C ASN A 148 -7.56 -3.83 8.49
N LYS A 149 -7.03 -3.09 9.47
CA LYS A 149 -7.25 -3.41 10.89
C LYS A 149 -8.73 -3.47 11.27
N ASN A 150 -9.59 -2.69 10.63
CA ASN A 150 -11.05 -2.69 10.87
C ASN A 150 -11.81 -3.82 10.13
N THR A 151 -11.18 -4.51 9.17
CA THR A 151 -11.64 -5.79 8.62
C THR A 151 -11.43 -6.90 9.63
N VAL A 152 -10.27 -6.91 10.26
CA VAL A 152 -9.93 -7.84 11.35
C VAL A 152 -10.71 -7.46 12.61
N TYR A 153 -10.66 -6.24 13.14
CA TYR A 153 -11.29 -5.90 14.42
C TYR A 153 -12.51 -4.95 14.32
N PRO A 154 -13.65 -5.36 13.73
CA PRO A 154 -14.86 -4.55 13.72
C PRO A 154 -15.44 -4.23 15.10
N GLU A 155 -15.24 -5.10 16.08
CA GLU A 155 -15.76 -4.95 17.43
C GLU A 155 -15.25 -3.69 18.12
N TYR A 156 -14.03 -3.25 17.78
CA TYR A 156 -13.40 -2.04 18.30
C TYR A 156 -13.73 -0.78 17.49
N MET A 157 -14.41 -0.90 16.35
CA MET A 157 -14.90 0.29 15.63
C MET A 157 -15.98 1.03 16.44
N PRO A 158 -16.01 2.37 16.37
CA PRO A 158 -16.95 3.15 17.15
C PRO A 158 -18.37 2.91 16.65
N SER A 159 -19.34 2.83 17.57
CA SER A 159 -20.72 2.47 17.24
C SER A 159 -21.43 3.46 16.32
N ARG A 160 -20.89 4.69 16.18
CA ARG A 160 -21.38 5.74 15.28
C ARG A 160 -21.13 5.43 13.80
N ILE A 161 -20.17 4.56 13.48
CA ILE A 161 -19.85 4.15 12.12
C ILE A 161 -20.53 2.80 11.85
N LYS A 162 -21.41 2.76 10.86
CA LYS A 162 -22.20 1.57 10.51
C LYS A 162 -21.75 1.01 9.16
N ARG A 163 -21.75 -0.31 9.07
CA ARG A 163 -21.55 -1.03 7.81
C ARG A 163 -22.87 -1.11 7.04
N THR A 164 -22.79 -1.00 5.72
CA THR A 164 -23.87 -1.39 4.83
C THR A 164 -23.88 -2.92 4.66
N SER A 165 -24.78 -3.44 3.83
CA SER A 165 -24.78 -4.85 3.41
C SER A 165 -23.95 -5.11 2.15
N ALA A 166 -23.19 -4.12 1.67
CA ALA A 166 -22.36 -4.27 0.48
C ALA A 166 -21.26 -5.31 0.72
N VAL A 167 -20.95 -6.09 -0.31
CA VAL A 167 -19.83 -7.04 -0.29
C VAL A 167 -18.54 -6.25 -0.52
N SER A 168 -17.50 -6.51 0.29
CA SER A 168 -16.24 -5.77 0.21
C SER A 168 -15.52 -5.97 -1.12
N ASN A 169 -14.69 -4.98 -1.50
CA ASN A 169 -13.81 -5.09 -2.67
C ASN A 169 -12.90 -6.31 -2.57
N HIS A 170 -12.34 -6.59 -1.38
CA HIS A 170 -11.56 -7.80 -1.10
C HIS A 170 -12.31 -9.07 -1.51
N THR A 171 -13.52 -9.28 -0.98
CA THR A 171 -14.30 -10.50 -1.24
C THR A 171 -14.66 -10.64 -2.72
N ARG A 172 -15.02 -9.53 -3.38
CA ARG A 172 -15.35 -9.51 -4.82
C ARG A 172 -14.13 -9.80 -5.69
N LEU A 173 -12.97 -9.22 -5.35
CA LEU A 173 -11.71 -9.46 -6.04
C LEU A 173 -11.28 -10.93 -5.90
N TYR A 174 -11.28 -11.48 -4.68
CA TYR A 174 -10.88 -12.87 -4.45
C TYR A 174 -11.77 -13.87 -5.19
N ALA A 175 -13.09 -13.60 -5.27
CA ALA A 175 -13.99 -14.39 -6.11
C ALA A 175 -13.59 -14.33 -7.59
N ALA A 176 -13.34 -13.13 -8.14
CA ALA A 176 -12.91 -12.96 -9.52
C ALA A 176 -11.53 -13.59 -9.82
N LEU A 177 -10.59 -13.53 -8.86
CA LEU A 177 -9.28 -14.19 -8.96
C LEU A 177 -9.41 -15.72 -8.95
N SER A 178 -10.28 -16.27 -8.10
CA SER A 178 -10.58 -17.70 -8.08
C SER A 178 -11.19 -18.16 -9.42
N ASP A 179 -12.12 -17.40 -9.99
CA ASP A 179 -12.71 -17.70 -11.31
C ASP A 179 -11.66 -17.62 -12.43
N ALA A 180 -10.66 -16.74 -12.29
CA ALA A 180 -9.53 -16.60 -13.21
C ALA A 180 -8.43 -17.65 -12.99
N GLY A 181 -8.54 -18.51 -11.97
CA GLY A 181 -7.55 -19.54 -11.65
C GLY A 181 -6.26 -19.02 -11.02
N VAL A 182 -6.29 -17.84 -10.39
CA VAL A 182 -5.13 -17.25 -9.71
C VAL A 182 -5.04 -17.79 -8.27
N ASP A 183 -3.87 -18.29 -7.90
CA ASP A 183 -3.56 -18.70 -6.53
C ASP A 183 -3.53 -17.48 -5.59
N THR A 184 -4.25 -17.58 -4.46
CA THR A 184 -4.33 -16.53 -3.45
C THR A 184 -4.05 -17.03 -2.04
N LEU A 185 -3.56 -16.15 -1.18
CA LEU A 185 -3.55 -16.32 0.27
C LEU A 185 -4.55 -15.32 0.88
N ASP A 186 -5.59 -15.80 1.56
CA ASP A 186 -6.58 -14.94 2.22
C ASP A 186 -6.14 -14.62 3.66
N PHE A 187 -5.34 -13.55 3.81
CA PHE A 187 -4.92 -13.08 5.12
C PHE A 187 -6.09 -12.54 5.96
N ALA A 188 -7.18 -12.07 5.36
CA ALA A 188 -8.34 -11.60 6.10
C ALA A 188 -9.03 -12.75 6.86
N ALA A 189 -9.25 -13.87 6.16
CA ALA A 189 -9.79 -15.09 6.75
C ALA A 189 -8.82 -15.67 7.80
N LEU A 190 -7.55 -15.81 7.45
CA LEU A 190 -6.50 -16.35 8.30
C LEU A 190 -6.37 -15.57 9.62
N LEU A 191 -6.16 -14.26 9.55
CA LEU A 191 -6.00 -13.43 10.75
C LEU A 191 -7.30 -13.35 11.55
N THR A 192 -8.45 -13.50 10.92
CA THR A 192 -9.73 -13.57 11.63
C THR A 192 -9.87 -14.82 12.47
N GLU A 193 -9.42 -15.97 11.97
CA GLU A 193 -9.40 -17.23 12.71
C GLU A 193 -8.49 -17.16 13.95
N HIS A 194 -7.35 -16.46 13.83
CA HIS A 194 -6.32 -16.38 14.86
C HIS A 194 -6.51 -15.25 15.90
N LYS A 195 -7.59 -14.47 15.86
CA LYS A 195 -7.83 -13.40 16.87
C LYS A 195 -7.90 -13.91 18.31
N GLY A 196 -8.31 -15.17 18.48
CA GLY A 196 -8.37 -15.82 19.78
C GLY A 196 -7.01 -16.04 20.44
N ASP A 197 -5.93 -16.01 19.64
CA ASP A 197 -4.57 -16.32 20.09
C ASP A 197 -3.85 -15.08 20.68
N GLY A 198 -4.46 -13.91 20.56
CA GLY A 198 -3.94 -12.63 21.03
C GLY A 198 -4.09 -11.52 20.00
N LEU A 199 -3.69 -10.30 20.38
CA LEU A 199 -3.70 -9.17 19.45
C LEU A 199 -2.74 -9.42 18.28
N LEU A 200 -3.26 -9.24 17.07
CA LEU A 200 -2.54 -9.44 15.80
C LEU A 200 -2.10 -8.11 15.16
N TYR A 201 -2.59 -6.99 15.68
CA TYR A 201 -2.28 -5.64 15.23
C TYR A 201 -1.87 -4.80 16.43
N TYR A 202 -1.01 -3.82 16.18
CA TYR A 202 -0.79 -2.74 17.12
C TYR A 202 -2.09 -1.93 17.28
N GLN A 203 -2.49 -1.63 18.51
CA GLN A 203 -3.77 -0.97 18.77
C GLN A 203 -3.82 0.45 18.19
N GLN A 204 -2.69 1.16 18.20
CA GLN A 204 -2.57 2.56 17.78
C GLN A 204 -1.69 2.73 16.53
N ASP A 205 -1.61 1.70 15.69
CA ASP A 205 -0.88 1.74 14.41
C ASP A 205 -1.69 1.00 13.33
N THR A 206 -1.46 1.29 12.05
CA THR A 206 -2.19 0.66 10.95
C THR A 206 -1.80 -0.81 10.71
N HIS A 207 -0.60 -1.23 11.10
CA HIS A 207 -0.01 -2.52 10.75
C HIS A 207 -0.35 -3.65 11.72
N TRP A 208 -0.21 -4.88 11.21
CA TRP A 208 -0.11 -6.05 12.08
C TRP A 208 1.09 -5.92 13.02
N ASN A 209 1.04 -6.60 14.17
CA ASN A 209 2.23 -6.76 15.01
C ASN A 209 2.98 -8.05 14.62
N GLN A 210 4.09 -8.34 15.30
CA GLN A 210 4.91 -9.50 15.00
C GLN A 210 4.15 -10.83 15.08
N ARG A 211 3.09 -10.94 15.92
CA ARG A 211 2.22 -12.13 15.97
C ARG A 211 1.43 -12.29 14.67
N GLY A 212 0.80 -11.21 14.18
CA GLY A 212 0.07 -11.24 12.91
C GLY A 212 0.99 -11.54 11.72
N ALA A 213 2.16 -10.91 11.69
CA ALA A 213 3.18 -11.18 10.68
C ALA A 213 3.68 -12.63 10.72
N LEU A 214 3.88 -13.21 11.91
CA LEU A 214 4.31 -14.60 12.07
C LEU A 214 3.27 -15.60 11.55
N ILE A 215 1.98 -15.30 11.69
CA ILE A 215 0.89 -16.11 11.12
C ILE A 215 0.94 -16.06 9.59
N ALA A 216 1.05 -14.86 9.00
CA ALA A 216 1.17 -14.69 7.55
C ALA A 216 2.44 -15.36 6.99
N TYR A 217 3.59 -15.18 7.65
CA TYR A 217 4.86 -15.84 7.35
C TYR A 217 4.70 -17.36 7.26
N ASN A 218 4.04 -17.98 8.24
CA ASN A 218 3.88 -19.42 8.25
C ASN A 218 3.06 -19.93 7.06
N GLU A 219 2.02 -19.23 6.61
CA GLU A 219 1.28 -19.60 5.39
C GLU A 219 2.11 -19.41 4.12
N ILE A 220 2.90 -18.34 4.03
CA ILE A 220 3.83 -18.12 2.90
C ILE A 220 4.86 -19.26 2.84
N MET A 221 5.49 -19.58 3.96
CA MET A 221 6.50 -20.64 4.02
C MET A 221 5.92 -22.02 3.69
N LYS A 222 4.68 -22.34 4.13
CA LYS A 222 4.03 -23.60 3.73
C LYS A 222 3.96 -23.76 2.22
N LEU A 223 3.67 -22.67 1.48
CA LEU A 223 3.61 -22.70 0.02
C LEU A 223 5.00 -22.88 -0.61
N ILE A 224 6.03 -22.20 -0.10
CA ILE A 224 7.39 -22.25 -0.64
C ILE A 224 8.05 -23.60 -0.35
N MET A 225 7.91 -24.10 0.88
CA MET A 225 8.55 -25.32 1.32
C MET A 225 7.87 -26.58 0.77
N ASN A 226 6.59 -26.49 0.37
CA ASN A 226 5.88 -27.55 -0.32
C ASN A 226 6.00 -28.94 0.38
N GLY A 227 5.84 -28.94 1.70
CA GLY A 227 5.93 -30.15 2.54
C GLY A 227 7.31 -30.44 3.13
N GLU A 228 8.33 -29.68 2.76
CA GLU A 228 9.62 -29.65 3.46
C GLU A 228 9.50 -28.91 4.81
N GLY A 229 10.40 -29.22 5.75
CA GLY A 229 10.41 -28.61 7.08
C GLY A 229 11.06 -27.23 7.09
N TYR A 230 10.56 -26.31 7.91
CA TYR A 230 11.10 -24.97 8.11
C TYR A 230 10.88 -24.50 9.56
N GLU A 231 11.58 -23.44 9.99
CA GLU A 231 11.38 -22.85 11.31
C GLU A 231 10.03 -22.12 11.37
N THR A 232 9.13 -22.60 12.24
CA THR A 232 7.77 -22.05 12.39
C THR A 232 7.69 -20.97 13.47
N TYR A 233 8.74 -20.89 14.30
CA TYR A 233 8.80 -20.16 15.57
C TYR A 233 7.69 -20.56 16.55
N SER A 234 7.11 -21.75 16.41
CA SER A 234 6.05 -22.25 17.31
C SER A 234 6.49 -22.43 18.77
N ALA A 235 7.80 -22.55 19.01
CA ALA A 235 8.37 -22.59 20.36
C ALA A 235 8.67 -21.19 20.95
N ALA A 236 8.57 -20.13 20.15
CA ALA A 236 8.84 -18.77 20.62
C ALA A 236 7.68 -18.30 21.52
N VAL A 237 8.03 -17.78 22.70
CA VAL A 237 7.08 -17.23 23.66
C VAL A 237 7.27 -15.73 23.69
N PRO A 238 6.26 -14.93 23.29
CA PRO A 238 6.39 -13.49 23.30
C PRO A 238 6.33 -12.94 24.72
N HIS A 239 6.96 -11.80 24.95
CA HIS A 239 6.71 -10.94 26.10
C HIS A 239 6.03 -9.64 25.65
N ASP A 240 5.28 -9.03 26.56
CA ASP A 240 4.65 -7.75 26.29
C ASP A 240 5.66 -6.62 26.46
N GLU A 241 5.76 -5.74 25.46
CA GLU A 241 6.48 -4.48 25.52
C GLU A 241 5.53 -3.30 25.41
N THR A 242 5.97 -2.13 25.88
CA THR A 242 5.28 -0.84 25.74
C THR A 242 6.27 0.16 25.18
N GLY A 243 5.81 1.35 24.79
CA GLY A 243 6.70 2.40 24.29
C GLY A 243 6.66 2.59 22.78
N TYR A 244 5.80 1.85 22.07
CA TYR A 244 5.75 1.87 20.61
C TYR A 244 5.15 3.18 20.08
N TYR A 245 5.83 3.79 19.12
CA TYR A 245 5.37 4.98 18.41
C TYR A 245 4.63 4.58 17.13
N GLY A 246 3.38 4.15 17.30
CA GLY A 246 2.52 3.78 16.18
C GLY A 246 2.22 4.94 15.24
N ASP A 247 2.07 4.66 13.94
CA ASP A 247 1.79 5.69 12.94
C ASP A 247 0.53 6.53 13.27
N LEU A 248 -0.56 5.91 13.68
CA LEU A 248 -1.79 6.59 14.10
C LEU A 248 -1.63 7.28 15.46
N HIS A 249 -0.86 6.68 16.38
CA HIS A 249 -0.52 7.29 17.67
C HIS A 249 0.19 8.62 17.46
N ASN A 250 1.15 8.68 16.54
CA ASN A 250 1.94 9.88 16.24
C ASN A 250 1.07 11.03 15.70
N PHE A 251 -0.07 10.75 15.07
CA PHE A 251 -1.02 11.79 14.65
C PHE A 251 -1.80 12.43 15.80
N VAL A 252 -1.93 11.75 16.94
CA VAL A 252 -2.77 12.22 18.06
C VAL A 252 -1.98 12.53 19.32
N LEU A 253 -0.97 11.73 19.67
CA LEU A 253 -0.20 11.86 20.90
C LEU A 253 1.32 11.86 20.61
N PRO A 254 1.82 12.70 19.66
CA PRO A 254 3.21 12.64 19.22
C PRO A 254 4.24 12.89 20.31
N ALA A 255 3.93 13.63 21.38
CA ALA A 255 4.89 13.91 22.46
C ALA A 255 5.05 12.75 23.45
N GLU A 256 4.19 11.73 23.38
CA GLU A 256 4.13 10.64 24.35
C GLU A 256 4.35 9.30 23.66
N GLU A 257 4.93 8.34 24.38
CA GLU A 257 4.98 6.95 23.93
C GLU A 257 3.63 6.26 24.18
N SER A 258 3.28 5.27 23.35
CA SER A 258 2.13 4.42 23.65
C SER A 258 2.38 3.60 24.93
N THR A 259 1.39 3.57 25.81
CA THR A 259 1.39 2.73 27.02
C THR A 259 0.70 1.39 26.81
N LEU A 260 0.19 1.12 25.60
CA LEU A 260 -0.50 -0.12 25.29
C LEU A 260 0.52 -1.23 24.99
N PRO A 261 0.32 -2.43 25.54
CA PRO A 261 1.24 -3.53 25.34
C PRO A 261 1.15 -4.09 23.91
N TYR A 262 2.28 -4.55 23.38
CA TYR A 262 2.35 -5.31 22.14
C TYR A 262 3.29 -6.52 22.31
N PRO A 263 3.05 -7.64 21.60
CA PRO A 263 3.88 -8.84 21.71
C PRO A 263 5.19 -8.67 20.94
N GLU A 264 6.32 -8.93 21.61
CA GLU A 264 7.65 -9.03 21.02
C GLU A 264 8.19 -10.46 21.22
N TYR A 265 8.67 -11.08 20.15
CA TYR A 265 9.16 -12.46 20.14
C TYR A 265 10.69 -12.55 20.23
N GLY A 266 11.42 -11.44 20.04
CA GLY A 266 12.88 -11.43 20.10
C GLY A 266 13.54 -12.29 19.02
N ILE A 267 12.87 -12.46 17.88
CA ILE A 267 13.40 -13.25 16.76
C ILE A 267 14.60 -12.52 16.16
N ALA A 268 15.78 -13.13 16.28
CA ALA A 268 17.01 -12.56 15.76
C ALA A 268 17.07 -12.72 14.24
N ALA A 269 17.27 -11.60 13.54
CA ALA A 269 17.58 -11.59 12.12
C ALA A 269 18.94 -12.27 11.86
N ASN A 270 18.96 -13.25 10.94
CA ASN A 270 20.19 -13.90 10.49
C ASN A 270 20.22 -13.99 8.97
N TYR A 271 20.53 -12.88 8.32
CA TYR A 271 20.68 -12.76 6.87
C TYR A 271 21.64 -11.62 6.53
N THR A 272 22.13 -11.60 5.28
CA THR A 272 22.92 -10.50 4.73
C THR A 272 22.15 -9.75 3.66
N LEU A 273 22.31 -8.43 3.60
CA LEU A 273 21.81 -7.60 2.50
C LEU A 273 22.71 -7.76 1.26
N ASP A 274 22.15 -7.55 0.07
CA ASP A 274 22.93 -7.38 -1.16
C ASP A 274 23.92 -6.21 -1.01
N GLU A 275 25.03 -6.27 -1.74
CA GLU A 275 26.08 -5.24 -1.66
C GLU A 275 25.48 -3.85 -1.96
N SER A 276 25.81 -2.87 -1.12
CA SER A 276 25.34 -1.48 -1.17
C SER A 276 23.86 -1.21 -0.83
N ALA A 277 23.05 -2.25 -0.62
CA ALA A 277 21.64 -2.10 -0.27
C ALA A 277 21.45 -1.45 1.11
N ARG A 278 20.44 -0.59 1.21
CA ARG A 278 20.02 0.14 2.41
C ARG A 278 18.52 0.01 2.59
N MET A 279 18.11 -0.95 3.42
CA MET A 279 16.69 -1.25 3.68
C MET A 279 15.85 -0.02 4.05
N GLU A 280 16.42 0.95 4.77
CA GLU A 280 15.73 2.18 5.19
C GLU A 280 15.46 3.18 4.05
N ARG A 281 16.09 3.01 2.89
CA ARG A 281 16.06 4.01 1.79
C ARG A 281 15.70 3.43 0.44
N ASP A 282 16.07 2.18 0.21
CA ASP A 282 15.96 1.56 -1.09
C ASP A 282 14.57 0.92 -1.22
N ILE A 283 13.84 1.33 -2.26
CA ILE A 283 12.54 0.75 -2.61
C ILE A 283 12.65 -0.72 -3.02
N ASN A 284 13.83 -1.13 -3.52
CA ASN A 284 14.14 -2.47 -3.98
C ASN A 284 15.46 -2.91 -3.34
N PHE A 285 15.46 -4.05 -2.66
CA PHE A 285 16.68 -4.63 -2.10
C PHE A 285 16.55 -6.13 -1.97
N GLY A 286 17.67 -6.83 -1.87
CA GLY A 286 17.68 -8.26 -1.70
C GLY A 286 18.46 -8.72 -0.48
N THR A 287 18.15 -9.94 -0.05
CA THR A 287 18.70 -10.61 1.12
C THR A 287 19.14 -12.03 0.78
N ARG A 288 20.07 -12.56 1.58
CA ARG A 288 20.59 -13.92 1.49
C ARG A 288 20.75 -14.55 2.88
N SER A 289 20.43 -15.84 2.98
CA SER A 289 20.65 -16.68 4.16
C SER A 289 21.26 -18.03 3.74
N GLU A 290 21.89 -18.72 4.69
CA GLU A 290 22.33 -20.11 4.50
C GLU A 290 21.17 -21.11 4.62
N GLU A 291 20.05 -20.70 5.24
CA GLU A 291 18.84 -21.51 5.40
C GLU A 291 18.08 -21.63 4.08
N ASN A 292 17.65 -22.85 3.73
CA ASN A 292 16.87 -23.14 2.52
C ASN A 292 17.47 -22.47 1.26
N ALA A 293 18.79 -22.67 1.07
CA ALA A 293 19.64 -21.95 0.11
C ALA A 293 19.13 -21.99 -1.35
N GLU A 294 18.40 -23.03 -1.70
CA GLU A 294 17.81 -23.25 -3.02
C GLU A 294 16.43 -22.58 -3.22
N LYS A 295 15.82 -22.03 -2.17
CA LYS A 295 14.51 -21.37 -2.25
C LYS A 295 14.67 -19.87 -2.46
N SER A 296 13.95 -19.35 -3.44
CA SER A 296 14.00 -17.95 -3.85
C SER A 296 12.61 -17.32 -3.98
N LEU A 297 12.48 -16.09 -3.48
CA LEU A 297 11.23 -15.32 -3.49
C LEU A 297 11.47 -13.90 -4.00
N LEU A 298 10.63 -13.46 -4.93
CA LEU A 298 10.41 -12.04 -5.21
C LEU A 298 9.09 -11.60 -4.56
N LEU A 299 9.17 -10.69 -3.58
CA LEU A 299 8.02 -10.15 -2.87
C LEU A 299 7.82 -8.67 -3.23
N TYR A 300 6.78 -8.39 -3.99
CA TYR A 300 6.23 -7.03 -4.03
C TYR A 300 5.40 -6.81 -2.79
N ARG A 301 5.63 -5.71 -2.09
CA ARG A 301 5.02 -5.42 -0.80
C ARG A 301 4.67 -3.95 -0.64
N ASP A 302 3.87 -3.65 0.37
CA ASP A 302 3.85 -2.33 0.98
C ASP A 302 4.48 -2.35 2.39
N SER A 303 4.10 -1.42 3.26
CA SER A 303 4.63 -1.34 4.62
C SER A 303 4.23 -2.54 5.51
N PHE A 304 3.16 -3.29 5.19
CA PHE A 304 2.82 -4.52 5.90
C PHE A 304 3.90 -5.58 5.76
N GLY A 305 4.50 -5.71 4.58
CA GLY A 305 5.62 -6.61 4.33
C GLY A 305 6.86 -6.35 5.18
N GLU A 306 7.01 -5.22 5.87
CA GLU A 306 8.20 -4.92 6.69
C GLU A 306 8.40 -5.93 7.82
N ALA A 307 7.31 -6.29 8.50
CA ALA A 307 7.34 -7.26 9.58
C ALA A 307 7.64 -8.69 9.08
N LEU A 308 7.49 -8.95 7.78
CA LEU A 308 7.84 -10.24 7.17
C LEU A 308 9.32 -10.36 6.82
N ILE A 309 10.02 -9.24 6.60
CA ILE A 309 11.43 -9.22 6.16
C ILE A 309 12.32 -10.09 7.05
N PRO A 310 12.40 -9.88 8.38
CA PRO A 310 13.31 -10.66 9.22
C PRO A 310 12.94 -12.14 9.27
N LEU A 311 11.64 -12.48 9.13
CA LEU A 311 11.16 -13.85 9.17
C LEU A 311 11.50 -14.60 7.87
N LEU A 312 11.19 -14.00 6.72
CA LEU A 312 11.44 -14.57 5.40
C LEU A 312 12.94 -14.60 5.08
N SER A 313 13.64 -13.47 5.26
CA SER A 313 15.06 -13.36 4.90
C SER A 313 15.96 -14.27 5.74
N THR A 314 15.61 -14.53 6.99
CA THR A 314 16.37 -15.48 7.83
C THR A 314 16.19 -16.93 7.33
N ASN A 315 15.03 -17.26 6.76
CA ASN A 315 14.62 -18.63 6.47
C ASN A 315 14.57 -18.98 4.98
N LEU A 316 14.99 -18.10 4.08
CA LEU A 316 15.03 -18.35 2.64
C LEU A 316 16.41 -17.97 2.10
N GLY A 317 16.93 -18.79 1.20
CA GLY A 317 18.24 -18.60 0.60
C GLY A 317 18.38 -17.28 -0.14
N ARG A 318 17.30 -16.85 -0.81
CA ARG A 318 17.22 -15.59 -1.57
C ARG A 318 15.84 -14.97 -1.43
N VAL A 319 15.78 -13.71 -0.97
CA VAL A 319 14.55 -12.91 -1.08
C VAL A 319 14.87 -11.54 -1.65
N VAL A 320 14.12 -11.12 -2.67
CA VAL A 320 14.14 -9.76 -3.20
C VAL A 320 12.81 -9.09 -2.84
N TYR A 321 12.90 -7.91 -2.24
CA TYR A 321 11.75 -7.10 -1.87
C TYR A 321 11.65 -5.91 -2.83
N SER A 322 10.43 -5.58 -3.23
CA SER A 322 10.15 -4.40 -4.02
C SER A 322 8.92 -3.67 -3.50
N GLN A 323 9.04 -2.36 -3.30
CA GLN A 323 7.91 -1.44 -3.08
C GLN A 323 7.53 -0.70 -4.38
N GLU A 324 8.06 -1.14 -5.52
CA GLU A 324 7.81 -0.47 -6.80
C GLU A 324 6.36 -0.67 -7.23
N PHE A 325 5.67 0.44 -7.50
CA PHE A 325 4.33 0.46 -8.05
C PHE A 325 4.26 1.45 -9.24
N PRO A 326 3.74 1.06 -10.41
CA PRO A 326 3.32 -0.30 -10.80
C PRO A 326 4.45 -1.34 -10.74
N TYR A 327 4.10 -2.62 -10.57
CA TYR A 327 5.06 -3.71 -10.38
C TYR A 327 6.01 -3.89 -11.58
N ASN A 328 7.29 -4.08 -11.31
CA ASN A 328 8.31 -4.28 -12.35
C ASN A 328 8.81 -5.73 -12.34
N LEU A 329 8.24 -6.59 -13.18
CA LEU A 329 8.57 -8.03 -13.26
C LEU A 329 9.88 -8.28 -14.03
N GLU A 330 10.40 -7.27 -14.72
CA GLU A 330 11.72 -7.28 -15.36
C GLU A 330 12.81 -6.78 -14.38
N LEU A 331 12.50 -6.69 -13.08
CA LEU A 331 13.45 -6.29 -12.04
C LEU A 331 14.64 -7.24 -12.03
N ASN A 332 15.85 -6.67 -12.01
CA ASN A 332 17.17 -7.31 -11.83
C ASN A 332 17.55 -8.52 -12.72
N GLY A 333 16.65 -9.04 -13.54
CA GLY A 333 16.90 -10.18 -14.43
C GLY A 333 17.15 -11.51 -13.71
N GLU A 334 16.87 -11.60 -12.41
CA GLU A 334 16.94 -12.86 -11.65
C GLU A 334 15.64 -13.67 -11.83
N SER A 335 15.77 -14.99 -11.81
CA SER A 335 14.63 -15.91 -11.74
C SER A 335 14.34 -16.31 -10.30
N TYR A 336 13.07 -16.56 -9.98
CA TYR A 336 12.64 -16.92 -8.63
C TYR A 336 11.75 -18.16 -8.65
N ASP A 337 11.78 -18.96 -7.59
CA ASP A 337 10.86 -20.12 -7.44
C ASP A 337 9.42 -19.65 -7.19
N MET A 338 9.28 -18.51 -6.53
CA MET A 338 7.99 -17.87 -6.27
C MET A 338 8.06 -16.36 -6.46
N ILE A 339 7.01 -15.80 -7.05
CA ILE A 339 6.71 -14.37 -7.06
C ILE A 339 5.43 -14.18 -6.25
N MET A 340 5.47 -13.27 -5.27
CA MET A 340 4.32 -12.92 -4.46
C MET A 340 4.06 -11.42 -4.51
N ILE A 341 2.78 -11.06 -4.58
CA ILE A 341 2.34 -9.68 -4.37
C ILE A 341 1.56 -9.63 -3.06
N GLU A 342 2.02 -8.79 -2.15
CA GLU A 342 1.32 -8.36 -0.94
C GLU A 342 0.89 -6.90 -1.13
N LEU A 343 -0.41 -6.65 -1.00
CA LEU A 343 -1.02 -5.33 -1.16
C LEU A 343 -2.04 -5.09 -0.06
N VAL A 344 -1.99 -3.96 0.64
CA VAL A 344 -3.01 -3.66 1.66
C VAL A 344 -4.39 -3.42 1.04
N GLU A 345 -5.44 -3.83 1.76
CA GLU A 345 -6.83 -3.84 1.29
C GLU A 345 -7.31 -2.50 0.72
N ARG A 346 -6.99 -1.39 1.40
CA ARG A 346 -7.33 -0.03 0.94
C ARG A 346 -6.69 0.37 -0.40
N ASN A 347 -5.65 -0.34 -0.82
CA ASN A 347 -4.92 -0.10 -2.06
C ASN A 347 -5.35 -1.02 -3.20
N ILE A 348 -6.34 -1.91 -3.04
CA ILE A 348 -6.91 -2.69 -4.16
C ILE A 348 -7.25 -1.79 -5.38
N PRO A 349 -7.87 -0.61 -5.21
CA PRO A 349 -8.04 0.39 -6.26
C PRO A 349 -6.79 0.68 -7.11
N ASN A 350 -5.60 0.67 -6.49
CA ASN A 350 -4.36 1.06 -7.16
C ASN A 350 -3.98 0.10 -8.28
N LEU A 351 -4.46 -1.14 -8.28
CA LEU A 351 -4.22 -2.11 -9.36
C LEU A 351 -4.61 -1.60 -10.76
N LEU A 352 -5.44 -0.56 -10.83
CA LEU A 352 -5.89 0.06 -12.08
C LEU A 352 -5.17 1.38 -12.41
N THR A 353 -4.29 1.91 -11.56
CA THR A 353 -3.65 3.22 -11.78
C THR A 353 -2.40 3.13 -12.67
N GLY A 354 -1.91 1.92 -12.97
CA GLY A 354 -0.87 1.73 -13.96
C GLY A 354 -0.56 0.26 -14.26
N ALA A 355 -0.07 0.00 -15.47
CA ALA A 355 0.28 -1.35 -15.90
C ALA A 355 1.63 -1.79 -15.34
N PRO A 356 1.76 -3.07 -14.90
CA PRO A 356 3.04 -3.67 -14.58
C PRO A 356 4.02 -3.59 -15.75
N LEU A 357 5.31 -3.43 -15.46
CA LEU A 357 6.37 -3.62 -16.45
C LEU A 357 6.68 -5.12 -16.54
N MET A 358 6.11 -5.77 -17.55
CA MET A 358 6.40 -7.14 -17.94
C MET A 358 6.20 -7.28 -19.45
N GLN A 359 6.96 -8.15 -20.11
CA GLN A 359 6.79 -8.41 -21.54
C GLN A 359 5.43 -9.06 -21.83
N ALA A 360 4.69 -8.49 -22.78
CA ALA A 360 3.37 -8.97 -23.15
C ALA A 360 3.46 -10.34 -23.83
N SER A 361 2.55 -11.24 -23.45
CA SER A 361 2.45 -12.56 -24.07
C SER A 361 1.80 -12.45 -25.46
N GLU A 362 2.44 -13.05 -26.47
CA GLU A 362 1.83 -13.23 -27.78
C GLU A 362 0.68 -14.24 -27.65
N LYS A 363 -0.49 -13.88 -28.18
CA LYS A 363 -1.72 -14.69 -28.11
C LYS A 363 -2.25 -14.95 -29.53
N GLN A 364 -3.06 -16.00 -29.67
CA GLN A 364 -3.91 -16.15 -30.83
C GLN A 364 -5.20 -15.35 -30.62
N LEU A 365 -5.64 -14.62 -31.64
CA LEU A 365 -6.90 -13.87 -31.56
C LEU A 365 -8.09 -14.85 -31.45
N PRO A 366 -8.96 -14.72 -30.43
CA PRO A 366 -10.16 -15.54 -30.33
C PRO A 366 -11.05 -15.44 -31.56
N THR A 367 -11.73 -16.52 -31.92
CA THR A 367 -12.56 -16.57 -33.14
C THR A 367 -13.80 -15.68 -33.06
N ASP A 368 -14.25 -15.39 -31.85
CA ASP A 368 -15.38 -14.54 -31.49
C ASP A 368 -14.97 -13.11 -31.11
N ALA A 369 -13.67 -12.79 -31.19
CA ALA A 369 -13.18 -11.45 -30.89
C ALA A 369 -13.76 -10.40 -31.86
N VAL A 370 -14.20 -9.28 -31.30
CA VAL A 370 -14.85 -8.18 -32.02
C VAL A 370 -13.85 -7.05 -32.21
N SER A 371 -13.68 -6.61 -33.46
CA SER A 371 -12.84 -5.45 -33.75
C SER A 371 -13.45 -4.16 -33.22
N VAL A 372 -12.63 -3.34 -32.56
CA VAL A 372 -13.03 -2.06 -31.99
C VAL A 372 -12.10 -0.93 -32.43
N SER A 373 -12.62 0.29 -32.48
CA SER A 373 -11.79 1.47 -32.72
C SER A 373 -10.91 1.73 -31.51
N CYS A 374 -9.64 2.07 -31.75
CA CYS A 374 -8.69 2.46 -30.72
C CYS A 374 -7.96 3.76 -31.06
N THR A 375 -7.45 4.42 -30.03
CA THR A 375 -6.31 5.33 -30.11
C THR A 375 -5.04 4.55 -29.79
N ALA A 376 -3.91 4.94 -30.38
CA ALA A 376 -2.65 4.27 -30.18
C ALA A 376 -1.50 5.26 -30.09
N ASN A 377 -0.67 5.09 -29.08
CA ASN A 377 0.55 5.82 -28.82
C ASN A 377 1.66 4.82 -28.47
N ALA A 378 2.91 5.25 -28.60
CA ALA A 378 4.07 4.46 -28.25
C ALA A 378 5.07 5.28 -27.44
N GLN A 379 5.72 4.65 -26.47
CA GLN A 379 6.82 5.24 -25.71
C GLN A 379 7.92 4.22 -25.43
N LYS A 380 9.12 4.71 -25.12
CA LYS A 380 10.23 3.87 -24.63
C LYS A 380 10.31 3.99 -23.11
N ARG A 381 10.27 2.86 -22.41
CA ARG A 381 10.41 2.79 -20.95
C ARG A 381 11.31 1.61 -20.59
N PHE A 382 12.38 1.87 -19.83
CA PHE A 382 13.38 0.87 -19.42
C PHE A 382 13.92 0.00 -20.57
N GLY A 383 14.09 0.58 -21.76
CA GLY A 383 14.58 -0.14 -22.95
C GLY A 383 13.48 -0.86 -23.76
N PHE A 384 12.28 -1.01 -23.21
CA PHE A 384 11.15 -1.63 -23.90
C PHE A 384 10.29 -0.63 -24.66
N THR A 385 9.59 -1.12 -25.69
CA THR A 385 8.53 -0.38 -26.39
C THR A 385 7.20 -0.62 -25.68
N GLN A 386 6.57 0.43 -25.15
CA GLN A 386 5.22 0.34 -24.62
C GLN A 386 4.22 0.92 -25.61
N LEU A 387 3.13 0.19 -25.85
CA LEU A 387 2.00 0.64 -26.65
C LEU A 387 0.82 0.90 -25.72
N PHE A 388 0.19 2.06 -25.86
CA PHE A 388 -0.91 2.46 -24.99
C PHE A 388 -1.92 3.33 -25.74
N GLY A 389 -3.13 3.41 -25.20
CA GLY A 389 -4.19 4.22 -25.77
C GLY A 389 -5.53 3.86 -25.17
N SER A 390 -6.60 4.03 -25.92
CA SER A 390 -7.96 3.77 -25.48
C SER A 390 -8.78 3.07 -26.56
N ILE A 391 -9.66 2.16 -26.16
CA ILE A 391 -10.64 1.47 -27.01
C ILE A 391 -12.03 2.08 -26.82
N ALA A 392 -12.90 1.97 -27.82
CA ALA A 392 -14.29 2.41 -27.67
C ALA A 392 -15.13 1.34 -26.96
N ALA A 393 -15.76 1.71 -25.84
CA ALA A 393 -16.72 0.88 -25.10
C ALA A 393 -16.19 -0.49 -24.66
N TYR A 394 -15.28 -0.50 -23.67
CA TYR A 394 -14.71 -1.71 -23.11
C TYR A 394 -15.68 -2.44 -22.14
N PRO A 395 -16.14 -3.68 -22.45
CA PRO A 395 -16.80 -4.54 -21.49
C PRO A 395 -15.73 -5.21 -20.61
N ALA A 396 -15.65 -4.82 -19.33
CA ALA A 396 -14.60 -5.27 -18.42
C ALA A 396 -14.53 -6.79 -18.15
N ALA A 397 -15.54 -7.56 -18.57
CA ALA A 397 -15.53 -9.02 -18.52
C ALA A 397 -14.72 -9.66 -19.66
N GLU A 398 -14.38 -8.89 -20.70
CA GLU A 398 -13.65 -9.36 -21.88
C GLU A 398 -12.18 -8.90 -21.85
N ARG A 399 -11.34 -9.52 -22.66
CA ARG A 399 -9.91 -9.22 -22.76
C ARG A 399 -9.64 -8.23 -23.89
N ILE A 400 -8.55 -7.48 -23.76
CA ILE A 400 -8.13 -6.52 -24.79
C ILE A 400 -6.97 -7.13 -25.57
N TYR A 401 -7.18 -7.32 -26.88
CA TYR A 401 -6.16 -7.82 -27.80
C TYR A 401 -5.72 -6.72 -28.75
N ILE A 402 -4.41 -6.50 -28.81
CA ILE A 402 -3.78 -5.51 -29.67
C ILE A 402 -2.99 -6.22 -30.74
N GLU A 403 -3.38 -6.02 -31.99
CA GLU A 403 -2.63 -6.46 -33.15
C GLU A 403 -1.56 -5.42 -33.48
N VAL A 404 -0.34 -5.89 -33.68
CA VAL A 404 0.85 -5.08 -33.86
C VAL A 404 1.50 -5.47 -35.18
N ALA A 405 1.65 -4.48 -36.06
CA ALA A 405 2.47 -4.59 -37.27
C ALA A 405 3.93 -4.37 -36.87
N CYS A 406 4.68 -5.47 -36.77
CA CYS A 406 6.07 -5.45 -36.33
C CYS A 406 7.01 -4.96 -37.44
N THR A 407 8.13 -4.35 -37.05
CA THR A 407 9.15 -3.82 -37.98
C THR A 407 9.87 -4.93 -38.77
N ASP A 408 9.81 -6.18 -38.28
CA ASP A 408 10.29 -7.37 -38.98
C ASP A 408 9.33 -7.87 -40.08
N GLY A 409 8.18 -7.21 -40.25
CA GLY A 409 7.15 -7.55 -41.23
C GLY A 409 6.14 -8.58 -40.75
N ALA A 410 6.27 -9.10 -39.52
CA ALA A 410 5.26 -9.96 -38.92
C ALA A 410 4.08 -9.15 -38.38
N VAL A 411 2.91 -9.79 -38.30
CA VAL A 411 1.76 -9.27 -37.55
C VAL A 411 1.55 -10.18 -36.37
N ARG A 412 1.54 -9.61 -35.17
CA ARG A 412 1.44 -10.36 -33.90
C ARG A 412 0.33 -9.78 -33.05
N VAL A 413 -0.30 -10.61 -32.23
CA VAL A 413 -1.38 -10.19 -31.33
C VAL A 413 -0.90 -10.36 -29.90
N TYR A 414 -1.06 -9.31 -29.11
CA TYR A 414 -0.71 -9.29 -27.69
C TYR A 414 -1.94 -8.97 -26.84
N GLU A 415 -1.98 -9.52 -25.64
CA GLU A 415 -2.95 -9.11 -24.64
C GLU A 415 -2.47 -7.85 -23.92
N ALA A 416 -3.38 -6.89 -23.69
CA ALA A 416 -3.08 -5.63 -23.02
C ALA A 416 -3.72 -5.54 -21.64
N PHE A 417 -3.12 -4.74 -20.76
CA PHE A 417 -3.66 -4.45 -19.44
C PHE A 417 -4.78 -3.42 -19.52
N PRO A 418 -5.95 -3.66 -18.89
CA PRO A 418 -7.07 -2.73 -18.87
C PRO A 418 -6.93 -1.68 -17.75
N VAL A 419 -5.84 -0.92 -17.76
CA VAL A 419 -5.51 0.09 -16.72
C VAL A 419 -5.90 1.50 -17.16
N ASN A 420 -6.06 2.40 -16.20
CA ASN A 420 -6.35 3.81 -16.45
C ASN A 420 -5.14 4.50 -17.11
N ASP A 421 -5.40 5.58 -17.86
CA ASP A 421 -4.32 6.34 -18.51
C ASP A 421 -3.39 6.94 -17.45
N SER A 422 -2.08 6.88 -17.69
CA SER A 422 -1.07 7.13 -16.67
C SER A 422 -1.11 8.57 -16.15
N GLY A 423 -1.26 8.77 -14.84
CA GLY A 423 -0.70 9.95 -14.18
C GLY A 423 -1.48 10.59 -13.05
N ASP A 424 -2.81 10.49 -13.02
CA ASP A 424 -3.61 11.16 -11.98
C ASP A 424 -4.33 10.14 -11.10
N ALA A 425 -3.99 10.16 -9.81
CA ALA A 425 -4.63 9.39 -8.75
C ALA A 425 -6.05 9.90 -8.42
N ASP A 426 -6.76 10.50 -9.38
CA ASP A 426 -8.13 10.95 -9.19
C ASP A 426 -9.07 9.74 -9.38
N PRO A 427 -9.76 9.27 -8.32
CA PRO A 427 -10.66 8.12 -8.37
C PRO A 427 -11.98 8.46 -9.06
N ALA A 428 -12.00 9.35 -10.05
CA ALA A 428 -13.13 9.47 -10.95
C ALA A 428 -13.17 8.19 -11.81
N TRP A 429 -13.85 7.17 -11.28
CA TRP A 429 -14.08 5.83 -11.86
C TRP A 429 -14.94 5.87 -13.15
N GLU A 430 -14.71 6.82 -14.05
CA GLU A 430 -15.37 6.89 -15.35
C GLU A 430 -14.71 5.91 -16.31
N SER A 431 -15.29 4.70 -16.40
CA SER A 431 -15.14 3.70 -17.48
C SER A 431 -13.90 3.87 -18.37
N ALA A 432 -12.71 3.80 -17.77
CA ALA A 432 -11.49 4.05 -18.51
C ALA A 432 -11.29 2.88 -19.47
N SER A 433 -11.54 3.13 -20.74
CA SER A 433 -11.33 2.17 -21.81
C SER A 433 -9.85 2.16 -22.24
N SER A 434 -8.95 2.51 -21.34
CA SER A 434 -7.52 2.63 -21.61
C SER A 434 -6.85 1.26 -21.56
N TYR A 435 -5.80 1.12 -22.35
CA TYR A 435 -4.98 -0.08 -22.37
C TYR A 435 -3.50 0.28 -22.41
N LEU A 436 -2.67 -0.62 -21.87
CA LEU A 436 -1.21 -0.55 -22.00
C LEU A 436 -0.65 -1.96 -22.15
N LEU A 437 0.36 -2.12 -23.00
CA LEU A 437 1.19 -3.32 -23.06
C LEU A 437 2.66 -2.96 -23.30
N THR A 438 3.56 -3.85 -22.90
CA THR A 438 5.00 -3.73 -23.16
C THR A 438 5.39 -4.81 -24.16
N LEU A 439 5.89 -4.44 -25.34
CA LEU A 439 6.33 -5.43 -26.33
C LEU A 439 7.54 -6.23 -25.82
N PRO A 440 7.67 -7.50 -26.21
CA PRO A 440 8.85 -8.32 -25.89
C PRO A 440 10.16 -7.66 -26.32
N GLU A 441 11.25 -8.01 -25.63
CA GLU A 441 12.57 -7.46 -25.92
C GLU A 441 12.95 -7.68 -27.39
N GLY A 442 13.47 -6.63 -28.04
CA GLY A 442 13.85 -6.66 -29.45
C GLY A 442 12.68 -6.57 -30.44
N ILE A 443 11.43 -6.54 -29.98
CA ILE A 443 10.26 -6.33 -30.84
C ILE A 443 9.86 -4.86 -30.85
N GLU A 444 9.71 -4.33 -32.06
CA GLU A 444 9.17 -3.00 -32.32
C GLU A 444 8.02 -3.11 -33.32
N GLY A 445 7.06 -2.20 -33.21
CA GLY A 445 5.91 -2.18 -34.10
C GLY A 445 4.92 -1.09 -33.70
N GLU A 446 3.91 -0.93 -34.54
CA GLU A 446 2.80 -0.01 -34.33
C GLU A 446 1.49 -0.80 -34.26
N VAL A 447 0.51 -0.25 -33.53
CA VAL A 447 -0.82 -0.85 -33.43
C VAL A 447 -1.47 -0.83 -34.82
N SER A 448 -1.84 -2.01 -35.34
CA SER A 448 -2.57 -2.16 -36.60
C SER A 448 -4.04 -2.52 -36.40
N GLY A 449 -4.41 -3.00 -35.21
CA GLY A 449 -5.80 -3.34 -34.87
C GLY A 449 -6.00 -3.52 -33.37
N ALA A 450 -7.25 -3.39 -32.92
CA ALA A 450 -7.67 -3.69 -31.56
C ALA A 450 -8.95 -4.51 -31.58
N TYR A 451 -9.02 -5.47 -30.65
CA TYR A 451 -10.11 -6.42 -30.54
C TYR A 451 -10.46 -6.67 -29.08
N ILE A 452 -11.70 -7.04 -28.83
CA ILE A 452 -12.21 -7.44 -27.53
C ILE A 452 -12.78 -8.86 -27.64
N GLY A 453 -12.46 -9.76 -26.70
CA GLY A 453 -13.00 -11.12 -26.67
C GLY A 453 -12.46 -12.01 -25.56
#